data_AF-A0A938PQ74-F1
#
_entry.id   AF-A0A938PQ74-F1
#
_cell.length_a   1.000
_cell.length_b   1.000
_cell.length_c   1.000
_cell.angle_alpha   90.00
_cell.angle_beta   90.00
_cell.angle_gamma   90.00
#
_symmetry.space_group_name_H-M   'P 1'
#
loop_
_entity.id
_entity.type
_entity.pdbx_description
1 polymer ?
#
loop_
_entity_poly.entity_id
_entity_poly.type
_entity_poly.pdbx_seq_one_letter_code
_entity_poly.pdbx_strand_id
1 'polypeptide(L)'
;MTTVRKLKRFLDDVRREYGDEHLRFDVVAHSMGGYVARYFLRFGDEDVLRDNRLKVTWADVPYLNKMILLGTPNLGSLSSIEGFLRGQKVGFARIPEEVVATLPSTYQLFPHRIVR
;
A
#
# COMPACT_ATOMS: atom_id res chain seq x y z
N MET A 1 -6.95 8.96 1.40
CA MET A 1 -7.19 7.68 0.69
C MET A 1 -8.11 6.80 1.52
N THR A 2 -9.15 6.18 0.93
CA THR A 2 -10.13 5.37 1.70
C THR A 2 -9.51 4.15 2.38
N THR A 3 -8.51 3.50 1.77
CA THR A 3 -7.87 2.30 2.30
C THR A 3 -7.12 2.56 3.61
N VAL A 4 -6.35 3.65 3.72
CA VAL A 4 -5.57 3.95 4.93
C VAL A 4 -6.46 4.35 6.10
N ARG A 5 -7.59 5.02 5.84
CA ARG A 5 -8.62 5.29 6.86
C ARG A 5 -9.27 4.00 7.38
N LYS A 6 -9.51 3.02 6.50
CA LYS A 6 -9.99 1.70 6.92
C LYS A 6 -8.94 0.95 7.75
N LEU A 7 -7.66 1.05 7.38
CA LEU A 7 -6.57 0.49 8.18
C LEU A 7 -6.52 1.11 9.57
N LYS A 8 -6.52 2.45 9.70
CA LYS A 8 -6.52 3.12 11.00
C LYS A 8 -7.69 2.71 11.87
N ARG A 9 -8.91 2.70 11.30
CA ARG A 9 -10.12 2.22 12.01
C ARG A 9 -9.96 0.80 12.52
N PHE A 10 -9.42 -0.11 11.70
CA PHE A 10 -9.14 -1.48 12.13
C PHE A 10 -8.17 -1.53 13.32
N LEU A 11 -7.10 -0.73 13.30
CA LEU A 11 -6.15 -0.66 14.42
C LEU A 11 -6.80 -0.07 15.69
N ASP A 12 -7.64 0.95 15.54
CA ASP A 12 -8.41 1.54 16.65
C ASP A 12 -9.40 0.52 17.25
N ASP A 13 -10.05 -0.26 16.40
CA ASP A 13 -10.97 -1.31 16.83
C ASP A 13 -10.24 -2.40 17.63
N VAL A 14 -9.05 -2.82 17.18
CA VAL A 14 -8.23 -3.79 17.92
C VAL A 14 -7.74 -3.20 19.26
N ARG A 15 -7.29 -1.94 19.30
CA ARG A 15 -6.93 -1.26 20.57
C ARG A 15 -8.08 -1.27 21.56
N ARG A 16 -9.29 -0.94 21.09
CA ARG A 16 -10.50 -0.92 21.91
C ARG A 16 -10.85 -2.31 22.43
N GLU A 17 -10.78 -3.34 21.58
CA GLU A 17 -11.07 -4.73 21.96
C GLU A 17 -10.09 -5.26 23.00
N TYR A 18 -8.81 -4.90 22.89
CA TYR A 18 -7.76 -5.28 23.85
C TYR A 18 -7.72 -4.38 25.10
N GLY A 19 -8.45 -3.26 25.12
CA GLY A 19 -8.46 -2.30 26.22
C GLY A 19 -7.13 -1.54 26.41
N ASP A 20 -6.32 -1.43 25.36
CA ASP A 20 -5.01 -0.77 25.39
C ASP A 20 -4.91 0.28 24.27
N GLU A 21 -5.05 1.55 24.64
CA GLU A 21 -4.96 2.69 23.71
C GLU A 21 -3.54 2.93 23.18
N HIS A 22 -2.52 2.34 23.81
CA HIS A 22 -1.12 2.46 23.44
C HIS A 22 -0.59 1.21 22.72
N LEU A 23 -1.41 0.18 22.50
CA LEU A 23 -1.03 -1.04 21.79
C LEU A 23 -0.42 -0.69 20.43
N ARG A 24 0.77 -1.24 20.16
CA ARG A 24 1.50 -1.05 18.91
C ARG A 24 1.46 -2.33 18.08
N PHE A 25 1.45 -2.16 16.77
CA PHE A 25 1.26 -3.24 15.82
C PHE A 25 2.53 -3.51 15.01
N ASP A 26 2.90 -4.78 14.91
CA ASP A 26 3.87 -5.25 13.90
C ASP A 26 3.10 -5.48 12.58
N VAL A 27 3.43 -4.70 11.55
CA VAL A 27 2.76 -4.76 10.25
C VAL A 27 3.59 -5.56 9.28
N VAL A 28 3.02 -6.66 8.77
CA VAL A 28 3.59 -7.45 7.68
C VAL A 28 2.82 -7.15 6.41
N ALA A 29 3.49 -6.53 5.43
CA ALA A 29 2.89 -6.11 4.19
C ALA A 29 3.51 -6.86 3.00
N HIS A 30 2.68 -7.58 2.25
CA HIS A 30 3.10 -8.35 1.09
C HIS A 30 2.82 -7.60 -0.22
N SER A 31 3.75 -7.68 -1.17
CA SER A 31 3.60 -7.13 -2.52
C SER A 31 3.16 -5.66 -2.49
N MET A 32 2.17 -5.27 -3.29
CA MET A 32 1.61 -3.92 -3.35
C MET A 32 0.99 -3.44 -2.02
N GLY A 33 0.66 -4.35 -1.08
CA GLY A 33 0.24 -3.97 0.27
C GLY A 33 1.29 -3.15 1.00
N GLY A 34 2.57 -3.33 0.67
CA GLY A 34 3.65 -2.51 1.22
C GLY A 34 3.59 -1.03 0.80
N TYR A 35 2.98 -0.70 -0.34
CA TYR A 35 2.74 0.71 -0.68
C TYR A 35 1.73 1.37 0.24
N VAL A 36 0.64 0.67 0.56
CA VAL A 36 -0.37 1.14 1.52
C VAL A 36 0.26 1.30 2.90
N ALA A 37 1.04 0.31 3.34
CA ALA A 37 1.67 0.33 4.64
C ALA A 37 2.75 1.43 4.77
N ARG A 38 3.57 1.65 3.72
CA ARG A 38 4.53 2.76 3.66
C ARG A 38 3.84 4.12 3.59
N TYR A 39 2.71 4.21 2.89
CA TYR A 39 1.90 5.42 2.87
C TYR A 39 1.41 5.75 4.28
N PHE A 40 0.79 4.78 4.97
CA PHE A 40 0.29 4.95 6.33
C PHE A 40 1.40 5.34 7.30
N LEU A 41 2.56 4.70 7.22
CA LEU A 41 3.73 5.06 8.02
C LEU A 41 4.16 6.53 7.84
N ARG A 42 4.11 7.06 6.61
CA ARG A 42 4.59 8.41 6.28
C ARG A 42 3.56 9.50 6.56
N PHE A 43 2.29 9.22 6.31
CA PHE A 43 1.23 10.23 6.24
C PHE A 43 0.04 9.92 7.14
N GLY A 44 0.04 8.78 7.84
CA GLY A 44 -1.11 8.33 8.61
C GLY A 44 -2.33 8.06 7.72
N ASP A 45 -3.50 8.43 8.20
CA ASP A 45 -4.76 8.31 7.48
C ASP A 45 -5.14 9.52 6.62
N GLU A 46 -4.31 10.56 6.59
CA GLU A 46 -4.53 11.75 5.76
C GLU A 46 -4.50 11.44 4.26
N ASP A 47 -5.27 12.20 3.47
CA ASP A 47 -5.33 12.05 2.01
C ASP A 47 -4.42 13.05 1.27
N VAL A 48 -3.11 12.81 1.29
CA VAL A 48 -2.13 13.72 0.70
C VAL A 48 -2.00 13.61 -0.82
N LEU A 49 -2.57 12.56 -1.44
CA LEU A 49 -2.46 12.31 -2.88
C LEU A 49 -3.36 13.23 -3.72
N ARG A 50 -4.47 13.71 -3.17
CA ARG A 50 -5.40 14.59 -3.90
C ARG A 50 -4.80 15.96 -4.18
N ASP A 51 -4.16 16.55 -3.17
CA ASP A 51 -3.65 17.92 -3.23
C ASP A 51 -2.13 17.96 -3.51
N ASN A 52 -1.52 16.80 -3.73
CA ASN A 52 -0.08 16.60 -3.92
C ASN A 52 0.79 17.22 -2.80
N ARG A 53 0.25 17.27 -1.58
CA ARG A 53 0.92 17.83 -0.39
C ARG A 53 1.74 16.76 0.31
N LEU A 54 2.76 16.24 -0.37
CA LEU A 54 3.55 15.06 0.03
C LEU A 54 4.56 15.32 1.17
N LYS A 55 4.22 16.17 2.15
CA LYS A 55 5.07 16.39 3.32
C LYS A 55 4.90 15.22 4.28
N VAL A 56 5.97 14.47 4.52
CA VAL A 56 5.96 13.36 5.48
C VAL A 56 5.71 13.89 6.89
N THR A 57 4.69 13.35 7.57
CA THR A 57 4.23 13.82 8.90
C THR A 57 4.57 12.84 10.02
N TRP A 58 4.67 11.54 9.71
CA TRP A 58 4.83 10.48 10.72
C TRP A 58 3.71 10.45 11.77
N ALA A 59 2.53 11.03 11.45
CA ALA A 59 1.47 11.30 12.41
C ALA A 59 1.00 10.05 13.18
N ASP A 60 0.89 8.91 12.51
CA ASP A 60 0.42 7.64 13.10
C ASP A 60 1.55 6.65 13.44
N VAL A 61 2.80 7.09 13.51
CA VAL A 61 3.92 6.24 13.99
C VAL A 61 3.66 5.59 15.35
N PRO A 62 2.98 6.23 16.33
CA PRO A 62 2.65 5.58 17.60
C PRO A 62 1.78 4.32 17.48
N TYR A 63 1.14 4.04 16.34
CA TYR A 63 0.45 2.77 16.09
C TYR A 63 1.40 1.63 15.72
N LEU A 64 2.60 1.93 15.25
CA LEU A 64 3.45 0.97 14.57
C LEU A 64 4.64 0.61 15.44
N ASN A 65 4.94 -0.68 15.60
CA ASN A 65 6.16 -1.16 16.25
C ASN A 65 7.22 -1.55 15.21
N LYS A 66 6.88 -2.47 14.31
CA LYS A 66 7.73 -2.86 13.17
C LYS A 66 6.95 -2.81 11.86
N MET A 67 7.66 -2.55 10.76
CA MET A 67 7.15 -2.60 9.40
C MET A 67 7.99 -3.59 8.59
N ILE A 68 7.37 -4.70 8.19
CA ILE A 68 8.02 -5.80 7.46
C ILE A 68 7.44 -5.83 6.05
N LEU A 69 8.28 -5.53 5.05
CA LEU A 69 7.88 -5.45 3.65
C LEU A 69 8.35 -6.71 2.91
N LEU A 70 7.40 -7.55 2.50
CA LEU A 70 7.67 -8.82 1.82
C LEU A 70 7.39 -8.68 0.32
N GLY A 71 8.46 -8.60 -0.48
CA GLY A 71 8.34 -8.51 -1.93
C GLY A 71 7.64 -7.24 -2.42
N THR A 72 7.67 -6.16 -1.64
CA THR A 72 7.07 -4.88 -2.04
C THR A 72 7.87 -4.29 -3.20
N PRO A 73 7.24 -4.02 -4.35
CA PRO A 73 7.93 -3.54 -5.54
C PRO A 73 8.26 -2.05 -5.40
N ASN A 74 9.16 -1.64 -4.50
CA ASN A 74 9.38 -0.24 -4.12
C ASN A 74 9.69 0.73 -5.26
N LEU A 75 10.15 0.22 -6.40
CA LEU A 75 10.47 0.97 -7.63
C LEU A 75 9.55 0.60 -8.79
N GLY A 76 8.40 0.00 -8.52
CA GLY A 76 7.56 -0.66 -9.52
C GLY A 76 8.09 -2.05 -9.91
N SER A 77 7.44 -2.66 -10.89
CA SER A 77 7.77 -4.00 -11.40
C SER A 77 7.63 -4.06 -12.91
N LEU A 78 8.58 -4.70 -13.60
CA LEU A 78 8.46 -4.97 -15.04
C LEU A 78 7.27 -5.89 -15.36
N SER A 79 6.90 -6.79 -14.44
CA SER A 79 5.73 -7.65 -14.61
C SER A 79 4.41 -6.87 -14.70
N SER A 80 4.36 -5.63 -14.19
CA SER A 80 3.18 -4.77 -14.36
C SER A 80 3.01 -4.28 -15.80
N ILE A 81 4.11 -3.99 -16.50
CA ILE A 81 4.10 -3.65 -17.94
C ILE A 81 3.74 -4.91 -18.74
N GLU A 82 4.34 -6.04 -18.43
CA GLU A 82 4.04 -7.30 -19.12
C GLU A 82 2.55 -7.67 -18.98
N GLY A 83 2.01 -7.60 -17.75
CA GLY A 83 0.60 -7.84 -17.48
C GLY A 83 -0.32 -6.85 -18.18
N PHE A 84 0.09 -5.59 -18.31
CA PHE A 84 -0.64 -4.57 -19.07
C PHE A 84 -0.71 -4.89 -20.58
N LEU A 85 0.37 -5.43 -21.16
CA LEU A 85 0.45 -5.73 -22.59
C LEU A 85 -0.12 -7.10 -22.98
N ARG A 86 -0.12 -8.08 -22.08
CA ARG A 86 -0.39 -9.49 -22.39
C ARG A 86 -1.38 -10.17 -21.44
N GLY A 87 -2.04 -9.39 -20.60
CA GLY A 87 -2.85 -9.89 -19.50
C GLY A 87 -2.00 -10.50 -18.36
N GLN A 88 -2.62 -10.67 -17.20
CA GLN A 88 -1.94 -11.14 -15.99
C GLN A 88 -2.35 -12.56 -15.63
N LYS A 89 -1.39 -13.45 -15.43
CA LYS A 89 -1.67 -14.80 -14.91
C LYS A 89 -1.88 -14.74 -13.40
N VAL A 90 -3.01 -15.25 -12.92
CA VAL A 90 -3.33 -15.34 -11.49
C VAL A 90 -3.75 -16.78 -11.19
N GLY A 91 -2.87 -17.53 -10.52
CA GLY A 91 -3.05 -18.97 -10.34
C GLY A 91 -3.14 -19.70 -11.68
N PHE A 92 -4.26 -20.40 -11.90
CA PHE A 92 -4.55 -21.11 -13.15
C PHE A 92 -5.31 -20.26 -14.17
N ALA A 93 -5.79 -19.06 -13.80
CA ALA A 93 -6.54 -18.18 -14.66
C ALA A 93 -5.67 -17.08 -15.28
N ARG A 94 -6.15 -16.46 -16.36
CA ARG A 94 -5.57 -15.26 -16.95
C ARG A 94 -6.59 -14.13 -16.95
N ILE A 95 -6.21 -13.00 -16.39
CA ILE A 95 -6.94 -11.75 -16.50
C ILE A 95 -6.58 -11.12 -17.86
N PRO A 96 -7.54 -10.86 -18.76
CA PRO A 96 -7.27 -10.23 -20.05
C PRO A 96 -6.65 -8.83 -19.92
N GLU A 97 -5.86 -8.43 -20.89
CA GLU A 97 -5.18 -7.13 -20.95
C GLU A 97 -6.14 -5.94 -20.83
N GLU A 98 -7.33 -6.01 -21.44
CA GLU A 98 -8.32 -4.94 -21.37
C GLU A 98 -8.82 -4.76 -19.95
N VAL A 99 -8.97 -5.86 -19.21
CA VAL A 99 -9.34 -5.82 -17.78
C VAL A 99 -8.18 -5.28 -16.96
N VAL A 100 -6.94 -5.77 -17.18
CA VAL A 100 -5.74 -5.28 -16.48
C VAL A 100 -5.55 -3.78 -16.69
N ALA A 101 -5.85 -3.27 -17.88
CA ALA A 101 -5.76 -1.85 -18.23
C ALA A 101 -6.78 -0.98 -17.48
N THR A 102 -7.86 -1.56 -16.94
CA THR A 102 -8.82 -0.82 -16.09
C THR A 102 -8.43 -0.78 -14.62
N LEU A 103 -7.44 -1.58 -14.19
CA LEU A 103 -7.04 -1.66 -12.78
C LEU A 103 -6.07 -0.52 -12.44
N PRO A 104 -6.42 0.41 -11.53
CA PRO A 104 -5.52 1.50 -11.14
C PRO A 104 -4.18 0.99 -10.58
N SER A 105 -4.19 -0.16 -9.92
CA SER A 105 -3.01 -0.81 -9.36
C SER A 105 -1.94 -1.15 -10.41
N THR A 106 -2.34 -1.42 -11.65
CA THR A 106 -1.40 -1.71 -12.73
C THR A 106 -0.47 -0.51 -12.97
N TYR A 107 -1.05 0.68 -13.11
CA TYR A 107 -0.32 1.92 -13.35
C TYR A 107 0.51 2.34 -12.13
N GLN A 108 0.02 2.09 -10.92
CA GLN A 108 0.76 2.36 -9.68
C GLN A 108 2.00 1.47 -9.51
N LEU A 109 2.03 0.33 -10.20
CA LEU A 109 3.14 -0.61 -10.16
C LEU A 109 4.12 -0.43 -11.32
N PHE A 110 3.87 0.50 -12.24
CA PHE A 110 4.80 0.76 -13.33
C PHE A 110 6.18 1.15 -12.79
N PRO A 111 7.27 0.72 -13.46
CA PRO A 111 8.62 1.08 -13.07
C PRO A 111 8.79 2.60 -12.93
N HIS A 112 9.31 3.02 -11.79
CA HIS A 112 9.67 4.41 -11.54
C HIS A 112 11.17 4.59 -11.77
N ARG A 113 11.55 5.77 -12.28
CA ARG A 113 12.96 6.11 -12.46
C ARG A 113 13.67 6.10 -11.11
N ILE A 114 14.86 5.55 -11.06
CA ILE A 114 15.80 5.77 -9.95
C ILE A 114 16.34 7.18 -10.13
N VAL A 115 15.79 8.14 -9.38
CA VAL A 115 16.36 9.49 -9.32
C VAL A 115 17.47 9.43 -8.28
N ARG A 116 18.71 9.72 -8.71
CA ARG A 116 19.86 9.87 -7.82
C ARG A 116 19.81 11.20 -7.10
#